data_AF-A0A3M1S7T5-F1
#
_entry.id   AF-A0A3M1S7T5-F1
#
_cell.length_a   1.000
_cell.length_b   1.000
_cell.length_c   1.000
_cell.angle_alpha   90.00
_cell.angle_beta   90.00
_cell.angle_gamma   90.00
#
_symmetry.space_group_name_H-M   'P 1'
#
loop_
_entity.id
_entity.type
_entity.pdbx_description
1 polymer ?
#
loop_
_entity_poly.entity_id
_entity_poly.type
_entity_poly.pdbx_seq_one_letter_code
_entity_poly.pdbx_strand_id
1 'polypeptide(L)' 'LKNMDPELEKTLRDAGLLTRDARVKERKKYGLHGARRGTQFSKR' A
#
# COMPACT_ATOMS: atom_id res chain seq x y z
N LEU A 1 22.62 -0.01 7.65
CA LEU A 1 22.94 -1.36 7.12
C LEU A 1 24.00 -1.28 6.04
N LYS A 2 23.78 -0.53 4.96
CA LYS A 2 24.80 -0.33 3.90
C LYS A 2 26.15 0.26 4.40
N ASN A 3 26.13 1.08 5.45
CA ASN A 3 27.34 1.64 6.09
C ASN A 3 27.95 0.72 7.17
N MET A 4 27.31 -0.41 7.49
CA MET A 4 27.77 -1.37 8.51
C MET A 4 28.29 -2.65 7.87
N ASP A 5 27.58 -3.16 6.87
CA ASP A 5 27.97 -4.33 6.07
C ASP A 5 27.33 -4.23 4.67
N PRO A 6 28.12 -4.04 3.61
CA PRO A 6 27.63 -3.98 2.23
C PRO A 6 27.06 -5.30 1.71
N GLU A 7 27.48 -6.46 2.24
CA GLU A 7 27.08 -7.78 1.71
C GLU A 7 25.61 -8.09 2.00
N LEU A 8 25.07 -7.53 3.08
CA LEU A 8 23.68 -7.67 3.49
C LEU A 8 22.70 -6.93 2.56
N GLU A 9 23.17 -6.02 1.70
CA GLU A 9 22.26 -5.31 0.79
C GLU A 9 21.57 -6.27 -0.17
N LYS A 10 22.29 -7.27 -0.70
CA LYS A 10 21.75 -8.22 -1.66
C LYS A 10 20.67 -9.11 -1.02
N THR A 11 20.97 -9.67 0.14
CA THR A 11 20.04 -10.56 0.87
C THR A 11 18.77 -9.83 1.29
N LEU A 12 18.87 -8.58 1.76
CA LEU A 12 17.71 -7.77 2.16
C LEU A 12 16.87 -7.28 0.97
N ARG A 13 17.51 -7.05 -0.18
CA ARG A 13 16.82 -6.72 -1.43
C ARG A 13 16.04 -7.92 -1.96
N ASP A 14 16.66 -9.10 -1.96
CA ASP A 14 16.00 -10.35 -2.37
C ASP A 14 14.83 -10.70 -1.42
N ALA A 15 14.95 -10.36 -0.14
CA ALA A 15 13.89 -10.49 0.85
C ALA A 15 12.83 -9.36 0.80
N GLY A 16 12.99 -8.34 -0.04
CA GLY A 16 12.01 -7.26 -0.22
C GLY A 16 11.92 -6.23 0.93
N LEU A 17 12.89 -6.22 1.84
CA LEU A 17 12.84 -5.41 3.08
C LEU A 17 13.32 -3.96 2.92
N LEU A 18 13.90 -3.63 1.77
CA LEU A 18 14.46 -2.30 1.50
C LEU A 18 13.45 -1.32 0.88
N THR A 19 12.30 -1.81 0.42
CA THR A 19 11.30 -0.97 -0.27
C THR A 19 10.38 -0.30 0.73
N ARG A 20 10.23 1.03 0.65
CA ARG A 20 9.21 1.75 1.42
C ARG A 20 7.82 1.37 0.91
N ASP A 21 6.91 1.07 1.83
CA ASP A 21 5.52 0.84 1.47
C ASP A 21 4.87 2.10 0.86
N ALA A 22 4.36 1.95 -0.35
CA ALA A 22 3.69 3.02 -1.09
C ALA A 22 2.21 3.17 -0.71
N ARG A 23 1.64 2.25 0.08
CA ARG A 23 0.20 2.25 0.41
C ARG A 23 -0.17 3.52 1.17
N VAL A 24 -1.21 4.19 0.67
CA VAL A 24 -1.82 5.37 1.28
C VAL A 24 -3.33 5.16 1.32
N LYS A 25 -3.98 5.73 2.33
CA LYS A 25 -5.44 5.66 2.47
C LYS A 25 -6.12 6.32 1.26
N GLU A 26 -6.98 5.55 0.59
CA GLU A 26 -7.84 6.12 -0.44
C GLU A 26 -8.86 7.09 0.19
N ARG A 27 -9.03 8.25 -0.45
CA ARG A 27 -10.01 9.25 0.00
C ARG A 27 -11.44 8.76 -0.21
N LYS A 28 -12.38 9.30 0.57
CA LYS A 28 -13.82 9.13 0.32
C LYS A 28 -14.20 9.83 -0.98
N LYS A 29 -14.99 9.15 -1.83
CA LYS A 29 -15.57 9.73 -3.05
C LYS A 29 -17.02 10.13 -2.77
N TYR A 30 -17.50 11.17 -3.44
CA TYR A 30 -18.88 11.63 -3.29
C TYR A 30 -19.86 10.56 -3.78
N GLY A 31 -21.05 10.49 -3.18
CA GLY A 31 -22.05 9.46 -3.48
C GLY A 31 -21.74 8.06 -2.92
N LEU A 32 -20.58 7.85 -2.30
CA LEU A 32 -20.20 6.57 -1.68
C LEU A 32 -20.16 6.68 -0.14
N HIS A 33 -20.42 5.57 0.55
CA HIS A 33 -20.25 5.46 1.99
C HIS A 33 -18.76 5.38 2.40
N GLY A 34 -17.86 5.05 1.46
CA GLY A 34 -16.42 5.00 1.70
C GLY A 34 -15.60 5.35 0.45
N ALA A 35 -14.36 4.86 0.37
CA ALA A 35 -13.53 5.04 -0.83
C ALA A 35 -14.12 4.34 -2.06
N ARG A 36 -14.73 3.16 -1.85
CA ARG A 36 -15.31 2.31 -2.89
C ARG A 36 -16.72 1.77 -2.57
N ARG A 37 -17.13 1.76 -1.30
CA ARG A 37 -18.40 1.18 -0.86
C ARG A 37 -19.59 2.03 -1.35
N GLY A 38 -20.39 1.47 -2.24
CA GLY A 38 -21.65 2.04 -2.72
C GLY A 38 -22.75 2.09 -1.67
N THR A 39 -23.77 2.89 -1.96
CA THR A 39 -25.07 2.82 -1.28
C THR A 39 -25.84 1.58 -1.75
N GLN A 40 -26.84 1.14 -0.97
CA GLN A 40 -27.75 0.09 -1.43
C GLN A 40 -28.52 0.59 -2.66
N PHE A 41 -28.53 -0.20 -3.74
CA PHE A 41 -29.24 0.12 -4.97
C PHE A 41 -30.41 -0.85 -5.18
N SER A 42 -31.64 -0.34 -5.24
CA SER A 42 -32.82 -1.10 -5.63
C SER A 42 -33.14 -0.87 -7.10
N LYS A 43 -33.11 -1.93 -7.92
CA LYS A 43 -33.63 -1.90 -9.29
C LYS A 43 -35.17 -1.82 -9.25
N ARG A 44 -35.74 -1.29 -10.34
CA ARG A 44 -37.18 -1.32 -10.59
C ARG A 44 -37.59 -2.69 -11.11
#